data_AF-A0A6G3XLG7-F1
#
_entry.id   AF-A0A6G3XLG7-F1
#
_cell.length_a   1.000
_cell.length_b   1.000
_cell.length_c   1.000
_cell.angle_alpha   90.00
_cell.angle_beta   90.00
_cell.angle_gamma   90.00
#
_symmetry.space_group_name_H-M   'P 1'
#
loop_
_entity.id
_entity.type
_entity.pdbx_description
1 polymer ?
#
loop_
_entity_poly.entity_id
_entity_poly.type
_entity_poly.pdbx_seq_one_letter_code
_entity_poly.pdbx_strand_id
1 'polypeptide(L)'
;TESEAAATALRRACERGGEYWTRSYADYQLALIALFQGRPAASAAHARSMLAGKHRLRDSFGIALGLDILAAAIAAQGAGAQAARVYGTGHAYWRMVGHPQRGTPEL
;
A
#
# COMPACT_ATOMS: atom_id res chain seq x y z
N THR A 1 -7.60 -14.04 9.28
CA THR A 1 -9.07 -13.93 9.38
C THR A 1 -9.71 -14.21 8.02
N GLU A 2 -11.02 -14.38 7.90
CA GLU A 2 -11.71 -14.63 6.61
C GLU A 2 -11.35 -13.61 5.52
N SER A 3 -11.24 -12.33 5.90
CA SER A 3 -10.79 -11.23 5.02
C SER A 3 -9.41 -11.45 4.41
N GLU A 4 -8.47 -12.02 5.16
CA GLU A 4 -7.11 -12.31 4.68
C GLU A 4 -7.09 -13.49 3.70
N ALA A 5 -7.91 -14.52 3.97
CA ALA A 5 -8.04 -15.68 3.09
C ALA A 5 -8.65 -15.28 1.74
N ALA A 6 -9.72 -14.48 1.76
CA ALA A 6 -10.36 -13.96 0.55
C ALA A 6 -9.40 -13.08 -0.27
N ALA A 7 -8.71 -12.13 0.36
CA ALA A 7 -7.74 -11.27 -0.32
C ALA A 7 -6.57 -12.08 -0.91
N THR A 8 -6.08 -13.10 -0.20
CA THR A 8 -5.04 -13.99 -0.70
C THR A 8 -5.50 -14.81 -1.91
N ALA A 9 -6.73 -15.35 -1.87
CA ALA A 9 -7.31 -16.10 -2.97
C ALA A 9 -7.47 -15.23 -4.23
N LEU A 10 -7.98 -14.01 -4.05
CA LEU A 10 -8.12 -13.02 -5.12
C LEU A 10 -6.76 -12.67 -5.72
N ARG A 11 -5.76 -12.35 -4.89
CA ARG A 11 -4.40 -12.04 -5.35
C ARG A 11 -3.84 -13.16 -6.23
N ARG A 12 -3.97 -14.42 -5.79
CA ARG A 12 -3.50 -15.58 -6.56
C ARG A 12 -4.27 -15.77 -7.87
N ALA A 13 -5.57 -15.47 -7.90
CA ALA A 13 -6.36 -15.53 -9.13
C ALA A 13 -5.91 -14.48 -10.15
N CYS A 14 -5.70 -13.24 -9.71
CA CYS A 14 -5.20 -12.17 -10.58
C CYS A 14 -3.77 -12.44 -11.07
N GLU A 15 -2.89 -13.00 -10.23
CA GLU A 15 -1.54 -13.42 -10.61
C GLU A 15 -1.55 -14.43 -11.77
N ARG A 16 -2.44 -15.44 -11.71
CA ARG A 16 -2.58 -16.43 -12.79
C ARG A 16 -3.14 -15.81 -14.07
N GLY A 17 -4.02 -14.82 -13.95
CA GLY A 17 -4.63 -14.13 -15.08
C GLY A 17 -3.81 -12.98 -15.67
N GLY A 18 -2.67 -12.62 -15.07
CA GLY A 18 -1.92 -11.42 -15.45
C GLY A 18 -2.68 -10.11 -15.22
N GLU A 19 -3.68 -10.14 -14.34
CA GLU A 19 -4.51 -8.97 -14.02
C GLU A 19 -3.79 -8.14 -12.95
N TYR A 20 -3.55 -6.86 -13.21
CA TYR A 20 -2.75 -5.99 -12.35
C TYR A 20 -3.57 -5.04 -11.48
N TRP A 21 -4.75 -4.61 -11.95
CA TRP A 21 -5.56 -3.60 -11.26
C TRP A 21 -6.17 -4.17 -9.98
N THR A 22 -6.94 -5.25 -10.09
CA THR A 22 -7.53 -5.98 -8.96
C THR A 22 -6.45 -6.57 -8.06
N ARG A 23 -5.36 -7.11 -8.64
CA ARG A 23 -4.21 -7.59 -7.85
C ARG A 23 -3.68 -6.51 -6.91
N SER A 24 -3.48 -5.29 -7.43
CA SER A 24 -2.94 -4.19 -6.64
C SER A 24 -3.84 -3.79 -5.46
N TYR A 25 -5.16 -3.95 -5.58
CA TYR A 25 -6.10 -3.74 -4.47
C TYR A 25 -6.11 -4.90 -3.47
N ALA A 26 -5.93 -6.15 -3.93
CA ALA A 26 -5.75 -7.28 -3.03
C ALA A 26 -4.45 -7.13 -2.21
N ASP A 27 -3.37 -6.66 -2.83
CA ASP A 27 -2.12 -6.33 -2.15
C ASP A 27 -2.31 -5.18 -1.13
N TYR A 28 -3.09 -4.15 -1.46
CA TYR A 28 -3.47 -3.09 -0.51
C TYR A 28 -4.16 -3.66 0.74
N GLN A 29 -5.18 -4.50 0.55
CA GLN A 29 -5.94 -5.10 1.67
C GLN A 29 -5.04 -5.99 2.54
N LEU A 30 -4.18 -6.81 1.93
CA LEU A 30 -3.23 -7.64 2.66
C LEU A 30 -2.19 -6.80 3.42
N ALA A 31 -1.76 -5.67 2.86
CA ALA A 31 -0.84 -4.76 3.53
C ALA A 31 -1.45 -4.16 4.81
N LEU A 32 -2.71 -3.72 4.76
CA LEU A 32 -3.44 -3.23 5.94
C LEU A 32 -3.67 -4.32 6.99
N ILE A 33 -4.13 -5.50 6.56
CA ILE A 33 -4.33 -6.64 7.46
C ILE A 33 -3.04 -6.99 8.19
N ALA A 34 -1.93 -7.09 7.46
CA ALA A 34 -0.64 -7.39 8.05
C ALA A 34 -0.17 -6.29 9.03
N LEU A 35 -0.39 -5.02 8.70
CA LEU A 35 -0.03 -3.91 9.58
C LEU A 35 -0.82 -3.97 10.90
N PHE A 36 -2.14 -4.13 10.82
CA PHE A 36 -3.00 -4.20 12.02
C PHE A 36 -2.79 -5.46 12.86
N GLN A 37 -2.25 -6.53 12.27
CA GLN A 37 -1.86 -7.74 13.00
C GLN A 37 -0.43 -7.67 13.57
N GLY A 38 0.25 -6.52 13.51
CA GLY A 38 1.61 -6.39 14.01
C GLY A 38 2.65 -7.15 13.19
N ARG A 39 2.40 -7.36 11.89
CA ARG A 39 3.30 -8.02 10.93
C ARG A 39 3.87 -7.00 9.92
N PRO A 40 4.68 -6.02 10.37
CA PRO A 40 5.05 -4.89 9.53
C PRO A 40 5.96 -5.28 8.34
N ALA A 41 6.78 -6.32 8.47
CA ALA A 41 7.57 -6.82 7.34
C ALA A 41 6.68 -7.38 6.21
N ALA A 42 5.63 -8.14 6.56
CA ALA A 42 4.66 -8.64 5.59
C ALA A 42 3.84 -7.49 4.98
N SER A 43 3.45 -6.51 5.79
CA SER A 43 2.78 -5.30 5.32
C SER A 43 3.62 -4.56 4.27
N ALA A 44 4.91 -4.35 4.54
CA ALA A 44 5.83 -3.70 3.61
C ALA A 44 5.98 -4.48 2.30
N ALA A 45 6.00 -5.82 2.33
CA ALA A 45 6.08 -6.65 1.14
C ALA A 45 4.83 -6.51 0.25
N HIS A 46 3.64 -6.51 0.86
CA HIS A 46 2.38 -6.28 0.15
C HIS A 46 2.29 -4.86 -0.41
N ALA A 47 2.66 -3.85 0.37
CA ALA A 47 2.67 -2.45 -0.09
C ALA A 47 3.61 -2.25 -1.29
N ARG A 48 4.80 -2.88 -1.29
CA ARG A 48 5.70 -2.84 -2.46
C ARG A 48 5.10 -3.52 -3.69
N SER A 49 4.39 -4.64 -3.50
CA SER A 49 3.70 -5.35 -4.59
C SER A 49 2.56 -4.50 -5.18
N MET A 50 1.76 -3.86 -4.32
CA MET A 50 0.77 -2.87 -4.71
C MET A 50 1.41 -1.74 -5.53
N LEU A 51 2.48 -1.11 -5.03
CA LEU A 51 3.16 0.00 -5.70
C LEU A 51 3.66 -0.37 -7.10
N ALA A 52 4.19 -1.58 -7.29
CA ALA A 52 4.59 -2.06 -8.60
C ALA A 52 3.41 -2.13 -9.58
N GLY A 53 2.25 -2.62 -9.12
CA GLY A 53 1.01 -2.63 -9.91
C GLY A 53 0.51 -1.22 -10.24
N LYS A 54 0.46 -0.33 -9.24
CA LYS A 54 -0.01 1.06 -9.41
C LYS A 54 0.89 1.88 -10.33
N HIS A 55 2.20 1.67 -10.26
CA HIS A 55 3.15 2.29 -11.17
C HIS A 55 2.92 1.86 -12.63
N ARG A 56 2.67 0.57 -12.87
CA ARG A 56 2.35 0.06 -14.23
C ARG A 56 1.07 0.70 -14.79
N LEU A 57 0.11 0.98 -13.93
CA LEU A 57 -1.17 1.58 -14.30
C LEU A 57 -1.14 3.12 -14.36
N ARG A 58 -0.01 3.75 -13.99
CA ARG A 58 0.11 5.22 -13.82
C ARG A 58 -0.96 5.78 -12.87
N ASP A 59 -1.30 5.01 -11.84
CA ASP A 59 -2.30 5.37 -10.82
C ASP A 59 -1.65 6.15 -9.68
N SER A 60 -1.57 7.48 -9.82
CA SER A 60 -0.96 8.36 -8.82
C SER A 60 -1.64 8.30 -7.44
N PHE A 61 -2.96 8.08 -7.42
CA PHE A 61 -3.72 7.93 -6.16
C PHE A 61 -3.33 6.64 -5.44
N GLY A 62 -3.32 5.52 -6.17
CA GLY A 62 -2.88 4.23 -5.65
C GLY A 62 -1.43 4.25 -5.19
N ILE A 63 -0.55 5.00 -5.87
CA ILE A 63 0.83 5.19 -5.44
C ILE A 63 0.89 5.93 -4.10
N ALA A 64 0.13 7.02 -3.94
CA ALA A 64 0.08 7.78 -2.68
C ALA A 64 -0.35 6.88 -1.50
N LEU A 65 -1.45 6.13 -1.65
CA LEU A 65 -1.92 5.16 -0.66
C LEU A 65 -0.90 4.08 -0.32
N GLY A 66 -0.22 3.53 -1.34
CA GLY A 66 0.79 2.50 -1.14
C GLY A 66 2.03 3.01 -0.39
N LEU A 67 2.40 4.28 -0.60
CA LEU A 67 3.50 4.93 0.10
C LEU A 67 3.18 5.19 1.57
N ASP A 68 1.94 5.58 1.90
CA ASP A 68 1.51 5.79 3.30
C ASP A 68 1.59 4.48 4.10
N ILE A 69 1.06 3.38 3.55
CA ILE A 69 1.13 2.07 4.21
C ILE A 69 2.58 1.60 4.33
N LEU A 70 3.40 1.79 3.28
CA LEU A 70 4.81 1.42 3.34
C LEU A 70 5.57 2.22 4.40
N ALA A 71 5.29 3.52 4.52
CA ALA A 71 5.89 4.36 5.55
C ALA A 71 5.48 3.88 6.95
N ALA A 72 4.19 3.60 7.18
CA ALA A 72 3.70 3.07 8.45
C ALA A 72 4.33 1.71 8.81
N ALA A 73 4.44 0.81 7.84
CA ALA A 73 5.10 -0.49 8.01
C ALA A 73 6.60 -0.36 8.32
N ILE A 74 7.30 0.60 7.73
CA ILE A 74 8.72 0.87 8.03
C ILE A 74 8.86 1.50 9.42
N ALA A 75 7.97 2.41 9.80
CA ALA A 75 7.96 3.00 11.14
C ALA A 75 7.74 1.94 12.22
N ALA A 76 6.79 1.01 12.01
CA ALA A 76 6.52 -0.10 12.90
C ALA A 76 7.68 -1.11 13.01
N GLN A 77 8.64 -1.10 12.08
CA GLN A 77 9.90 -1.85 12.17
C GLN A 77 11.02 -1.11 12.92
N GLY A 78 10.73 0.09 13.45
CA GLY A 78 11.73 0.92 14.16
C GLY A 78 12.59 1.79 13.24
N ALA A 79 12.35 1.80 11.93
CA ALA A 79 13.15 2.53 10.95
C ALA A 79 12.58 3.94 10.65
N GLY A 80 12.39 4.75 11.69
CA GLY A 80 11.69 6.05 11.61
C GLY A 80 12.25 7.02 10.55
N ALA A 81 13.58 7.13 10.44
CA ALA A 81 14.19 8.00 9.42
C ALA A 81 13.90 7.54 7.99
N GLN A 82 13.80 6.23 7.74
CA GLN A 82 13.41 5.70 6.45
C GLN A 82 11.91 5.91 6.20
N ALA A 83 11.07 5.71 7.22
CA ALA A 83 9.64 5.95 7.14
C ALA A 83 9.33 7.40 6.74
N ALA A 84 10.00 8.38 7.37
CA ALA A 84 9.83 9.80 7.06
C ALA A 84 10.15 10.13 5.58
N ARG A 85 11.20 9.52 5.01
CA ARG A 85 11.53 9.69 3.58
C ARG A 85 10.45 9.13 2.66
N VAL A 86 9.91 7.95 2.99
CA VAL A 86 8.84 7.33 2.21
C VAL A 86 7.55 8.16 2.31
N TYR A 87 7.19 8.60 3.52
CA TYR A 87 6.03 9.46 3.76
C TYR A 87 6.14 10.78 3.00
N GLY A 88 7.30 11.43 3.02
CA GLY A 88 7.54 12.66 2.25
C GLY A 88 7.36 12.47 0.74
N THR A 89 7.71 11.29 0.21
CA THR A 89 7.43 10.92 -1.18
C THR A 89 5.93 10.75 -1.42
N GLY A 90 5.23 10.07 -0.51
CA GLY A 90 3.76 9.92 -0.55
C GLY A 90 3.05 11.28 -0.56
N HIS A 91 3.50 12.20 0.29
CA HIS A 91 3.00 13.57 0.35
C HIS A 91 3.15 14.32 -0.99
N ALA A 92 4.26 14.12 -1.71
CA ALA A 92 4.43 14.69 -3.04
C ALA A 92 3.40 14.13 -4.04
N TYR A 93 3.09 12.83 -3.98
CA TYR A 93 2.03 12.23 -4.79
C TYR A 93 0.65 12.77 -4.42
N TRP A 94 0.33 12.90 -3.14
CA TRP A 94 -0.93 13.49 -2.68
C TRP A 94 -1.15 14.91 -3.22
N ARG A 95 -0.11 15.75 -3.30
CA ARG A 95 -0.22 17.07 -3.93
C ARG A 95 -0.58 17.03 -5.41
N MET A 96 -0.22 15.96 -6.13
CA MET A 96 -0.50 15.79 -7.56
C MET A 96 -1.94 15.31 -7.84
N VAL A 97 -2.62 14.68 -6.89
CA VAL A 97 -3.95 14.07 -7.10
C VAL A 97 -5.12 15.05 -6.84
N GLY A 98 -4.84 16.31 -6.46
CA GLY A 98 -5.83 17.22 -5.89
C GLY A 98 -6.02 17.00 -4.39
N HIS A 99 -6.88 17.80 -3.73
CA HIS A 99 -7.02 17.97 -2.27
C HIS A 99 -6.22 16.95 -1.42
N PRO A 100 -5.11 17.37 -0.76
CA PRO A 100 -4.26 16.45 -0.02
C PRO A 100 -5.11 15.61 0.94
N GLN A 101 -4.91 14.29 0.89
CA GLN A 101 -5.58 13.33 1.76
C GLN A 101 -7.12 13.41 1.70
N ARG A 102 -7.72 13.93 0.59
CA ARG A 102 -9.17 14.14 0.46
C ARG A 102 -9.82 14.89 1.65
N GLY A 103 -9.07 15.75 2.35
CA GLY A 103 -9.58 16.46 3.53
C GLY A 103 -9.49 15.66 4.84
N THR A 104 -8.64 14.65 4.91
CA THR A 104 -8.32 13.93 6.17
C THR A 104 -6.87 14.23 6.60
N PRO A 105 -6.55 15.45 7.05
CA PRO A 105 -5.19 15.95 7.31
C PRO A 105 -4.40 15.21 8.42
N GLU A 106 -5.03 14.25 9.12
CA GLU A 106 -4.54 13.66 10.37
C GLU A 106 -4.05 12.20 10.22
N LEU A 107 -3.98 11.67 8.99
CA LEU A 107 -3.42 10.36 8.66
C LEU A 107 -2.02 10.48 8.02
#